data_AF-A0A520HGE5-F1
#
_entry.id   AF-A0A520HGE5-F1
#
_cell.length_a   1.000
_cell.length_b   1.000
_cell.length_c   1.000
_cell.angle_alpha   90.00
_cell.angle_beta   90.00
_cell.angle_gamma   90.00
#
_symmetry.space_group_name_H-M   'P 1'
#
loop_
_entity.id
_entity.type
_entity.pdbx_description
1 polymer ?
#
loop_
_entity_poly.entity_id
_entity_poly.type
_entity_poly.pdbx_seq_one_letter_code
_entity_poly.pdbx_strand_id
1 'polypeptide(L)'
;MAEGMSSARRVRARALQTSALVMTLALAAPAFAQCAPDPTLVDGITTCTGTDVDGIRVTTPGTTVTVASDATVTNAGGAAIAIEVPNTVPTIAETVILSGKVTGGTQSGIMLLTGAASTYNGSTTRLALTLTEDATLSGSTGLDMAQTAGSLYGQLLATVDNAGTITGSSGVALRGDVATTTNGFTTSWSAFGSITNRATGTISGSIVGPVAALNNAGVIDGGSGSALTSGNAGMRYPYTIYPGTWTNNGTIRSSGTAATIVSSTIGTLINGGTIVNAGTGAALSSSSLVVENQAGGQIGSGGATAIVGTGYLNLVNRGTITGNVVTGDG
;
A
#
# COMPACT_ATOMS: atom_id res chain seq x y z
N MET A 1 -42.06 -72.12 -69.58
CA MET A 1 -43.00 -71.22 -70.27
C MET A 1 -43.21 -70.02 -69.35
N ALA A 2 -42.97 -68.81 -69.88
CA ALA A 2 -43.12 -67.46 -69.29
C ALA A 2 -42.28 -67.15 -68.02
N GLU A 3 -41.20 -66.35 -68.02
CA GLU A 3 -40.93 -64.99 -68.55
C GLU A 3 -41.34 -63.87 -67.57
N GLY A 4 -40.41 -62.95 -67.27
CA GLY A 4 -40.75 -61.61 -66.76
C GLY A 4 -39.88 -60.96 -65.68
N MET A 5 -38.72 -60.42 -66.07
CA MET A 5 -38.28 -59.01 -65.84
C MET A 5 -38.01 -58.51 -64.40
N SER A 6 -36.78 -58.12 -64.03
CA SER A 6 -36.05 -56.86 -64.33
C SER A 6 -36.02 -55.89 -63.13
N SER A 7 -34.82 -55.50 -62.70
CA SER A 7 -34.38 -54.09 -62.54
C SER A 7 -33.45 -53.88 -61.33
N ALA A 8 -32.25 -53.41 -61.64
CA ALA A 8 -31.21 -53.00 -60.70
C ALA A 8 -31.52 -51.62 -60.08
N ARG A 9 -31.19 -51.43 -58.79
CA ARG A 9 -31.14 -50.09 -58.18
C ARG A 9 -29.82 -49.86 -57.45
N ARG A 10 -29.06 -48.91 -58.00
CA ARG A 10 -27.80 -48.36 -57.48
C ARG A 10 -28.04 -47.66 -56.13
N VAL A 11 -27.23 -47.98 -55.13
CA VAL A 11 -27.13 -47.22 -53.88
C VAL A 11 -25.94 -46.25 -54.01
N ARG A 12 -26.22 -44.95 -53.94
CA ARG A 12 -25.23 -43.86 -53.95
C ARG A 12 -24.54 -43.78 -52.58
N ALA A 13 -23.24 -44.03 -52.52
CA ALA A 13 -22.41 -43.70 -51.38
C ALA A 13 -22.24 -42.17 -51.30
N ARG A 14 -22.72 -41.53 -50.23
CA ARG A 14 -22.38 -40.15 -49.89
C ARG A 14 -21.21 -40.19 -48.92
N ALA A 15 -20.02 -39.84 -49.42
CA ALA A 15 -18.87 -39.52 -48.58
C ALA A 15 -19.14 -38.18 -47.87
N LEU A 16 -19.37 -38.21 -46.55
CA LEU A 16 -19.29 -37.02 -45.72
C LEU A 16 -17.82 -36.77 -45.39
N GLN A 17 -17.24 -35.76 -46.03
CA GLN A 17 -15.96 -35.16 -45.63
C GLN A 17 -16.15 -34.50 -44.26
N THR A 18 -15.73 -35.17 -43.20
CA THR A 18 -15.50 -34.53 -41.90
C THR A 18 -14.09 -33.95 -41.89
N SER A 19 -13.97 -32.67 -42.20
CA SER A 19 -12.75 -31.90 -41.98
C SER A 19 -12.54 -31.71 -40.47
N ALA A 20 -11.58 -32.42 -39.89
CA ALA A 20 -11.14 -32.19 -38.52
C ALA A 20 -10.20 -30.97 -38.52
N LEU A 21 -10.72 -29.82 -38.07
CA LEU A 21 -9.93 -28.62 -37.77
C LEU A 21 -9.22 -28.86 -36.43
N VAL A 22 -7.97 -29.32 -36.47
CA VAL A 22 -7.12 -29.42 -35.28
C VAL A 22 -6.64 -28.00 -34.95
N MET A 23 -7.34 -27.33 -34.03
CA MET A 23 -6.82 -26.14 -33.37
C MET A 23 -5.72 -26.57 -32.38
N THR A 24 -4.47 -26.45 -32.81
CA THR A 24 -3.33 -26.43 -31.89
C THR A 24 -3.43 -25.16 -31.04
N LEU A 25 -3.98 -25.29 -29.82
CA LEU A 25 -3.75 -24.31 -28.76
C LEU A 25 -2.26 -24.37 -28.40
N ALA A 26 -1.47 -23.48 -28.98
CA ALA A 26 -0.17 -23.14 -28.43
C ALA A 26 -0.44 -22.52 -27.05
N LEU A 27 -0.34 -23.33 -25.99
CA LEU A 27 -0.18 -22.83 -24.64
C LEU A 27 1.15 -22.07 -24.64
N ALA A 28 1.08 -20.75 -24.83
CA ALA A 28 2.22 -19.89 -24.59
C ALA A 28 2.56 -20.05 -23.11
N ALA A 29 3.58 -20.87 -22.81
CA ALA A 29 4.18 -20.84 -21.50
C ALA A 29 4.62 -19.38 -21.27
N PRO A 30 4.29 -18.78 -20.11
CA PRO A 30 4.78 -17.44 -19.81
C PRO A 30 6.30 -17.48 -19.97
N ALA A 31 6.85 -16.59 -20.79
CA ALA A 31 8.29 -16.41 -20.82
C ALA A 31 8.72 -16.12 -19.37
N PHE A 32 9.63 -16.95 -18.83
CA PHE A 32 10.25 -16.73 -17.52
C PHE A 32 11.11 -15.49 -17.63
N ALA A 33 10.48 -14.32 -17.55
CA ALA A 33 11.15 -13.08 -17.36
C ALA A 33 11.25 -12.84 -15.84
N GLN A 34 12.46 -12.50 -15.42
CA GLN A 34 12.88 -12.33 -14.03
C GLN A 34 13.22 -10.86 -13.81
N CYS A 35 13.27 -10.44 -12.54
CA CYS A 35 13.99 -9.24 -12.16
C CYS A 35 15.49 -9.37 -12.51
N ALA A 36 16.02 -8.45 -13.34
CA ALA A 36 17.45 -8.44 -13.69
C ALA A 36 18.05 -7.03 -13.66
N PRO A 37 19.27 -6.84 -13.11
CA PRO A 37 20.09 -7.86 -12.45
C PRO A 37 19.54 -8.28 -11.08
N ASP A 38 19.68 -9.56 -10.76
CA ASP A 38 19.47 -10.16 -9.44
C ASP A 38 20.65 -11.12 -9.18
N PRO A 39 21.59 -10.80 -8.25
CA PRO A 39 21.51 -9.76 -7.23
C PRO A 39 21.56 -8.33 -7.79
N THR A 40 21.01 -7.39 -7.02
CA THR A 40 21.01 -5.96 -7.36
C THR A 40 22.42 -5.39 -7.42
N LEU A 41 22.61 -4.32 -8.19
CA LEU A 41 23.89 -3.61 -8.33
C LEU A 41 23.82 -2.24 -7.64
N VAL A 42 24.95 -1.77 -7.11
CA VAL A 42 25.09 -0.43 -6.53
C VAL A 42 24.75 0.61 -7.60
N ASP A 43 23.88 1.57 -7.24
CA ASP A 43 23.37 2.62 -8.14
C ASP A 43 22.75 2.06 -9.44
N GLY A 44 22.33 0.78 -9.41
CA GLY A 44 21.83 0.04 -10.55
C GLY A 44 20.32 0.10 -10.68
N ILE A 45 19.83 -0.28 -11.87
CA ILE A 45 18.41 -0.47 -12.14
C ILE A 45 18.15 -1.95 -12.31
N THR A 46 17.30 -2.53 -11.46
CA THR A 46 16.74 -3.87 -11.63
C THR A 46 15.35 -3.77 -12.26
N THR A 47 15.17 -4.40 -13.42
CA THR A 47 13.91 -4.40 -14.15
C THR A 47 13.27 -5.77 -14.09
N CYS A 48 12.05 -5.84 -13.59
CA CYS A 48 11.22 -7.03 -13.58
C CYS A 48 10.26 -7.00 -14.76
N THR A 49 10.32 -8.02 -15.60
CA THR A 49 9.39 -8.27 -16.72
C THR A 49 8.79 -9.66 -16.54
N GLY A 50 7.61 -9.95 -17.11
CA GLY A 50 6.92 -11.25 -16.94
C GLY A 50 6.72 -11.66 -15.48
N THR A 51 6.90 -12.94 -15.13
CA THR A 51 6.60 -13.43 -13.76
C THR A 51 7.85 -13.84 -13.00
N ASP A 52 8.12 -13.14 -11.91
CA ASP A 52 9.14 -13.48 -10.91
C ASP A 52 8.46 -14.11 -9.68
N VAL A 53 8.81 -15.36 -9.38
CA VAL A 53 8.20 -16.15 -8.29
C VAL A 53 9.08 -16.27 -7.05
N ASP A 54 10.35 -15.91 -7.18
CA ASP A 54 11.33 -15.97 -6.09
C ASP A 54 11.44 -14.62 -5.38
N GLY A 55 10.88 -13.57 -5.98
CA GLY A 55 10.91 -12.21 -5.48
C GLY A 55 12.27 -11.58 -5.70
N ILE A 56 12.45 -10.37 -5.17
CA ILE A 56 13.73 -9.67 -5.26
C ILE A 56 14.18 -9.20 -3.88
N ARG A 57 15.48 -9.37 -3.62
CA ARG A 57 16.12 -8.80 -2.42
C ARG A 57 17.12 -7.73 -2.82
N VAL A 58 16.83 -6.49 -2.45
CA VAL A 58 17.71 -5.34 -2.67
C VAL A 58 18.72 -5.27 -1.53
N THR A 59 19.99 -5.53 -1.83
CA THR A 59 21.09 -5.52 -0.84
C THR A 59 22.18 -4.51 -1.13
N THR A 60 22.06 -3.77 -2.22
CA THR A 60 23.03 -2.76 -2.65
C THR A 60 22.43 -1.34 -2.56
N PRO A 61 23.19 -0.34 -2.11
CA PRO A 61 22.70 1.03 -2.00
C PRO A 61 22.42 1.65 -3.37
N GLY A 62 21.44 2.55 -3.41
CA GLY A 62 21.13 3.36 -4.60
C GLY A 62 20.35 2.59 -5.67
N THR A 63 19.82 1.41 -5.35
CA THR A 63 19.14 0.56 -6.32
C THR A 63 17.77 1.15 -6.67
N THR A 64 17.44 1.09 -7.95
CA THR A 64 16.09 1.31 -8.45
C THR A 64 15.50 0.00 -8.92
N VAL A 65 14.38 -0.43 -8.33
CA VAL A 65 13.59 -1.57 -8.81
C VAL A 65 12.42 -1.04 -9.64
N THR A 66 12.28 -1.56 -10.86
CA THR A 66 11.15 -1.24 -11.75
C THR A 66 10.38 -2.51 -12.08
N VAL A 67 9.06 -2.50 -11.85
CA VAL A 67 8.17 -3.62 -12.19
C VAL A 67 7.31 -3.19 -13.37
N ALA A 68 7.59 -3.74 -14.56
CA ALA A 68 6.89 -3.40 -15.79
C ALA A 68 5.38 -3.69 -15.70
N SER A 69 4.56 -3.07 -16.55
CA SER A 69 3.09 -3.15 -16.48
C SER A 69 2.52 -4.56 -16.68
N ASP A 70 3.21 -5.40 -17.44
CA ASP A 70 2.89 -6.80 -17.66
C ASP A 70 3.60 -7.74 -16.68
N ALA A 71 4.38 -7.19 -15.75
CA ALA A 71 5.16 -7.96 -14.79
C ALA A 71 4.38 -8.29 -13.51
N THR A 72 4.68 -9.45 -12.94
CA THR A 72 4.20 -9.89 -11.63
C THR A 72 5.38 -10.37 -10.80
N VAL A 73 5.58 -9.77 -9.62
CA VAL A 73 6.60 -10.18 -8.64
C VAL A 73 5.91 -10.78 -7.42
N THR A 74 6.28 -11.99 -7.05
CA THR A 74 5.75 -12.74 -5.90
C THR A 74 6.89 -13.44 -5.17
N ASN A 75 6.66 -13.87 -3.93
CA ASN A 75 7.62 -14.70 -3.19
C ASN A 75 6.88 -15.72 -2.32
N ALA A 76 7.17 -17.00 -2.49
CA ALA A 76 6.62 -18.07 -1.66
C ALA A 76 7.38 -18.21 -0.33
N GLY A 77 7.08 -17.33 0.63
CA GLY A 77 7.58 -17.44 2.01
C GLY A 77 8.23 -16.18 2.58
N GLY A 78 8.43 -15.15 1.75
CA GLY A 78 8.90 -13.84 2.17
C GLY A 78 8.10 -12.71 1.51
N ALA A 79 8.57 -11.47 1.70
CA ALA A 79 8.05 -10.34 0.95
C ALA A 79 8.39 -10.48 -0.54
N ALA A 80 7.52 -10.00 -1.43
CA ALA A 80 7.78 -10.05 -2.86
C ALA A 80 8.99 -9.16 -3.25
N ILE A 81 9.12 -8.00 -2.59
CA ILE A 81 10.30 -7.15 -2.65
C ILE A 81 10.80 -6.92 -1.22
N ALA A 82 12.01 -7.37 -0.91
CA ALA A 82 12.67 -7.13 0.37
C ALA A 82 13.83 -6.16 0.18
N ILE A 83 13.82 -5.04 0.88
CA ILE A 83 14.90 -4.04 0.82
C ILE A 83 15.68 -4.11 2.11
N GLU A 84 16.92 -4.59 2.04
CA GLU A 84 17.79 -4.81 3.19
C GLU A 84 19.24 -4.50 2.84
N VAL A 85 19.54 -3.22 2.72
CA VAL A 85 20.88 -2.73 2.40
C VAL A 85 21.70 -2.61 3.68
N PRO A 86 22.93 -3.17 3.75
CA PRO A 86 23.79 -3.00 4.92
C PRO A 86 24.07 -1.53 5.26
N ASN A 87 24.06 -1.21 6.55
CA ASN A 87 24.26 0.14 7.08
C ASN A 87 25.72 0.62 7.07
N THR A 88 26.32 0.67 5.88
CA THR A 88 27.72 1.08 5.66
C THR A 88 27.87 2.58 5.45
N VAL A 89 26.76 3.31 5.31
CA VAL A 89 26.70 4.77 5.14
C VAL A 89 25.58 5.38 6.00
N PRO A 90 25.65 6.67 6.35
CA PRO A 90 24.64 7.31 7.20
C PRO A 90 23.23 7.36 6.58
N THR A 91 23.12 7.36 5.26
CA THR A 91 21.84 7.42 4.55
C THR A 91 21.89 6.53 3.32
N ILE A 92 20.87 5.69 3.18
CA ILE A 92 20.65 4.78 2.05
C ILE A 92 19.34 5.22 1.40
N ALA A 93 19.30 5.30 0.07
CA ALA A 93 18.12 5.72 -0.66
C ALA A 93 17.83 4.72 -1.77
N GLU A 94 16.67 4.09 -1.69
CA GLU A 94 16.19 3.09 -2.64
C GLU A 94 14.93 3.60 -3.34
N THR A 95 14.75 3.19 -4.59
CA THR A 95 13.56 3.56 -5.36
C THR A 95 12.85 2.30 -5.85
N VAL A 96 11.53 2.28 -5.72
CA VAL A 96 10.67 1.23 -6.29
C VAL A 96 9.59 1.89 -7.14
N ILE A 97 9.53 1.52 -8.42
CA ILE A 97 8.53 1.98 -9.37
C ILE A 97 7.70 0.79 -9.81
N LEU A 98 6.40 0.81 -9.52
CA LEU A 98 5.47 -0.25 -9.87
C LEU A 98 4.55 0.23 -10.98
N SER A 99 4.61 -0.48 -12.10
CA SER A 99 3.58 -0.41 -13.14
C SER A 99 2.79 -1.70 -13.26
N GLY A 100 3.35 -2.82 -12.83
CA GLY A 100 2.68 -4.12 -12.80
C GLY A 100 2.16 -4.50 -11.42
N LYS A 101 2.25 -5.80 -11.12
CA LYS A 101 1.73 -6.42 -9.90
C LYS A 101 2.85 -6.87 -8.97
N VAL A 102 2.75 -6.50 -7.70
CA VAL A 102 3.57 -7.02 -6.61
C VAL A 102 2.65 -7.64 -5.57
N THR A 103 2.86 -8.92 -5.24
CA THR A 103 2.05 -9.58 -4.22
C THR A 103 2.88 -10.48 -3.30
N GLY A 104 2.87 -10.15 -2.01
CA GLY A 104 3.46 -10.97 -0.96
C GLY A 104 2.58 -12.13 -0.49
N GLY A 105 1.35 -12.27 -1.04
CA GLY A 105 0.38 -13.25 -0.57
C GLY A 105 0.06 -13.07 0.92
N THR A 106 0.48 -14.02 1.76
CA THR A 106 0.33 -13.96 3.22
C THR A 106 1.43 -13.14 3.91
N GLN A 107 2.45 -12.71 3.17
CA GLN A 107 3.54 -11.83 3.62
C GLN A 107 3.34 -10.42 3.07
N SER A 108 4.22 -9.50 3.46
CA SER A 108 4.19 -8.12 2.96
C SER A 108 4.48 -8.05 1.47
N GLY A 109 3.84 -7.14 0.74
CA GLY A 109 4.16 -6.90 -0.67
C GLY A 109 5.59 -6.37 -0.83
N ILE A 110 5.88 -5.27 -0.14
CA ILE A 110 7.21 -4.72 0.04
C ILE A 110 7.55 -4.73 1.54
N MET A 111 8.77 -5.16 1.87
CA MET A 111 9.32 -5.02 3.21
C MET A 111 10.59 -4.16 3.16
N LEU A 112 10.54 -3.00 3.81
CA LEU A 112 11.67 -2.11 4.01
C LEU A 112 12.32 -2.43 5.35
N LEU A 113 13.58 -2.85 5.32
CA LEU A 113 14.33 -3.25 6.50
C LEU A 113 15.42 -2.24 6.83
N THR A 114 15.70 -2.10 8.13
CA THR A 114 16.79 -1.22 8.60
C THR A 114 18.16 -1.68 8.13
N GLY A 115 18.32 -2.88 7.56
CA GLY A 115 19.60 -3.40 7.12
C GLY A 115 20.43 -3.97 8.26
N ALA A 116 21.27 -4.96 7.95
CA ALA A 116 22.17 -5.56 8.93
C ALA A 116 23.13 -4.49 9.50
N ALA A 117 23.44 -4.59 10.79
CA ALA A 117 24.39 -3.71 11.44
C ALA A 117 25.79 -3.94 10.84
N SER A 118 26.32 -2.96 10.11
CA SER A 118 27.63 -3.10 9.47
C SER A 118 28.65 -2.07 9.92
N THR A 119 28.27 -0.82 10.26
CA THR A 119 29.25 0.17 10.77
C THR A 119 28.62 1.38 11.47
N TYR A 120 27.48 1.88 10.96
CA TYR A 120 26.88 3.11 11.45
C TYR A 120 25.68 2.85 12.37
N ASN A 121 25.78 3.38 13.59
CA ASN A 121 24.65 3.48 14.51
C ASN A 121 23.79 4.68 14.08
N GLY A 122 22.49 4.47 13.83
CA GLY A 122 21.57 5.55 13.46
C GLY A 122 21.37 5.78 11.96
N SER A 123 21.82 4.87 11.09
CA SER A 123 21.62 5.00 9.64
C SER A 123 20.14 5.10 9.28
N THR A 124 19.83 5.88 8.24
CA THR A 124 18.47 5.99 7.70
C THR A 124 18.38 5.30 6.35
N THR A 125 17.54 4.27 6.25
CA THR A 125 17.15 3.69 4.95
C THR A 125 15.88 4.38 4.47
N ARG A 126 15.96 4.96 3.28
CA ARG A 126 14.88 5.70 2.64
C ARG A 126 14.33 4.91 1.46
N LEU A 127 13.01 4.91 1.31
CA LEU A 127 12.32 4.35 0.16
C LEU A 127 11.48 5.43 -0.53
N ALA A 128 11.73 5.64 -1.82
CA ALA A 128 10.78 6.30 -2.71
C ALA A 128 9.95 5.25 -3.44
N LEU A 129 8.68 5.12 -3.08
CA LEU A 129 7.74 4.18 -3.68
C LEU A 129 6.75 4.91 -4.59
N THR A 130 6.74 4.56 -5.87
CA THR A 130 5.80 5.09 -6.87
C THR A 130 4.97 3.95 -7.45
N LEU A 131 3.65 4.10 -7.45
CA LEU A 131 2.72 3.23 -8.17
C LEU A 131 2.07 4.03 -9.29
N THR A 132 2.18 3.55 -10.53
CA THR A 132 1.43 4.13 -11.65
C THR A 132 -0.04 3.72 -11.59
N GLU A 133 -0.85 4.29 -12.47
CA GLU A 133 -2.20 3.79 -12.71
C GLU A 133 -2.15 2.29 -13.04
N ASP A 134 -3.18 1.55 -12.61
CA ASP A 134 -3.34 0.10 -12.74
C ASP A 134 -2.32 -0.78 -11.99
N ALA A 135 -1.24 -0.20 -11.45
CA ALA A 135 -0.28 -0.94 -10.64
C ALA A 135 -0.94 -1.47 -9.36
N THR A 136 -0.54 -2.67 -8.93
CA THR A 136 -1.08 -3.28 -7.70
C THR A 136 0.04 -3.68 -6.75
N LEU A 137 -0.08 -3.27 -5.49
CA LEU A 137 0.76 -3.69 -4.39
C LEU A 137 -0.12 -4.37 -3.33
N SER A 138 0.15 -5.63 -3.04
CA SER A 138 -0.69 -6.40 -2.11
C SER A 138 0.13 -7.35 -1.21
N GLY A 139 -0.44 -7.68 -0.05
CA GLY A 139 0.12 -8.64 0.88
C GLY A 139 -0.75 -8.75 2.15
N SER A 140 -0.22 -9.37 3.20
CA SER A 140 -0.75 -9.15 4.56
C SER A 140 -0.66 -7.66 4.93
N THR A 141 0.46 -7.04 4.56
CA THR A 141 0.67 -5.59 4.50
C THR A 141 1.13 -5.21 3.08
N GLY A 142 0.69 -4.08 2.53
CA GLY A 142 1.18 -3.61 1.22
C GLY A 142 2.66 -3.22 1.28
N LEU A 143 2.97 -2.23 2.11
CA LEU A 143 4.34 -1.85 2.48
C LEU A 143 4.50 -1.93 3.99
N ASP A 144 5.51 -2.69 4.42
CA ASP A 144 5.86 -2.87 5.83
C ASP A 144 7.27 -2.36 6.13
N MET A 145 7.45 -1.74 7.29
CA MET A 145 8.72 -1.25 7.80
C MET A 145 9.12 -2.06 9.03
N ALA A 146 10.27 -2.73 8.97
CA ALA A 146 10.72 -3.60 10.05
C ALA A 146 12.22 -3.45 10.35
N GLN A 147 12.60 -3.80 11.58
CA GLN A 147 14.00 -3.76 12.00
C GLN A 147 14.70 -5.07 11.66
N THR A 148 15.87 -5.01 11.01
CA THR A 148 16.77 -6.16 10.90
C THR A 148 17.37 -6.50 12.26
N ALA A 149 17.51 -7.80 12.56
CA ALA A 149 18.16 -8.27 13.78
C ALA A 149 19.54 -7.62 13.99
N GLY A 150 19.79 -7.11 15.20
CA GLY A 150 21.04 -6.41 15.57
C GLY A 150 21.11 -4.93 15.18
N SER A 151 20.16 -4.40 14.40
CA SER A 151 20.16 -3.01 13.92
C SER A 151 19.39 -2.06 14.84
N LEU A 152 19.87 -1.88 16.08
CA LEU A 152 19.13 -1.26 17.20
C LEU A 152 18.65 0.19 16.96
N TYR A 153 19.31 0.93 16.08
CA TYR A 153 19.07 2.36 15.87
C TYR A 153 18.81 2.71 14.40
N GLY A 154 18.67 1.71 13.53
CA GLY A 154 18.31 1.96 12.15
C GLY A 154 16.95 2.66 12.06
N GLN A 155 16.86 3.57 11.10
CA GLN A 155 15.69 4.41 10.87
C GLN A 155 15.14 4.10 9.49
N LEU A 156 13.82 4.13 9.36
CA LEU A 156 13.14 3.90 8.10
C LEU A 156 12.29 5.11 7.73
N LEU A 157 12.39 5.54 6.48
CA LEU A 157 11.58 6.63 5.98
C LEU A 157 11.09 6.27 4.58
N ALA A 158 9.77 6.24 4.38
CA ALA A 158 9.23 6.11 3.03
C ALA A 158 8.50 7.37 2.58
N THR A 159 8.57 7.64 1.29
CA THR A 159 7.64 8.52 0.58
C THR A 159 6.85 7.66 -0.40
N VAL A 160 5.52 7.77 -0.36
CA VAL A 160 4.62 6.99 -1.21
C VAL A 160 3.89 7.92 -2.16
N ASP A 161 3.95 7.61 -3.46
CA ASP A 161 3.20 8.28 -4.52
C ASP A 161 2.35 7.25 -5.26
N ASN A 162 1.06 7.21 -4.93
CA ASN A 162 0.14 6.16 -5.36
C ASN A 162 -0.89 6.66 -6.37
N ALA A 163 -0.83 6.17 -7.62
CA ALA A 163 -1.92 6.22 -8.60
C ALA A 163 -2.58 4.84 -8.84
N GLY A 164 -2.10 3.78 -8.18
CA GLY A 164 -2.59 2.42 -8.32
C GLY A 164 -3.38 1.96 -7.09
N THR A 165 -3.34 0.65 -6.83
CA THR A 165 -4.01 0.03 -5.67
C THR A 165 -3.01 -0.56 -4.69
N ILE A 166 -3.08 -0.14 -3.43
CA ILE A 166 -2.34 -0.74 -2.31
C ILE A 166 -3.32 -1.46 -1.39
N THR A 167 -3.12 -2.76 -1.15
CA THR A 167 -4.03 -3.58 -0.33
C THR A 167 -3.29 -4.32 0.79
N GLY A 168 -3.81 -4.18 2.01
CA GLY A 168 -3.39 -4.95 3.18
C GLY A 168 -4.45 -5.90 3.67
N SER A 169 -4.32 -7.19 3.36
CA SER A 169 -5.32 -8.21 3.70
C SER A 169 -5.44 -8.48 5.21
N SER A 170 -4.44 -8.11 6.01
CA SER A 170 -4.49 -8.17 7.48
C SER A 170 -5.17 -6.94 8.13
N GLY A 171 -5.67 -6.02 7.31
CA GLY A 171 -6.27 -4.75 7.76
C GLY A 171 -5.31 -3.56 7.77
N VAL A 172 -4.01 -3.76 7.48
CA VAL A 172 -3.01 -2.67 7.39
C VAL A 172 -2.42 -2.64 5.99
N ALA A 173 -2.63 -1.56 5.25
CA ALA A 173 -2.08 -1.40 3.90
C ALA A 173 -0.65 -0.84 3.90
N LEU A 174 -0.41 0.15 4.75
CA LEU A 174 0.87 0.82 4.89
C LEU A 174 1.25 0.83 6.36
N ARG A 175 2.41 0.27 6.69
CA ARG A 175 2.93 0.26 8.05
C ARG A 175 4.27 0.97 8.11
N GLY A 176 4.30 2.07 8.83
CA GLY A 176 5.46 2.91 9.10
C GLY A 176 5.84 2.93 10.58
N ASP A 177 5.15 2.18 11.44
CA ASP A 177 5.68 1.80 12.75
C ASP A 177 6.38 0.45 12.64
N VAL A 178 7.46 0.23 13.41
CA VAL A 178 8.14 -1.07 13.39
C VAL A 178 7.24 -2.10 14.04
N ALA A 179 6.61 -2.96 13.22
CA ALA A 179 5.54 -3.88 13.60
C ALA A 179 5.94 -4.89 14.69
N THR A 180 7.22 -5.24 14.73
CA THR A 180 7.70 -6.36 15.54
C THR A 180 8.77 -5.91 16.51
N THR A 181 8.46 -6.00 17.80
CA THR A 181 9.43 -6.02 18.89
C THR A 181 10.07 -7.39 19.04
N THR A 182 10.27 -8.17 17.96
CA THR A 182 10.89 -9.52 18.05
C THR A 182 12.19 -9.49 18.87
N ASN A 183 12.84 -8.31 18.97
CA ASN A 183 14.04 -8.07 19.77
C ASN A 183 13.90 -6.99 20.88
N GLY A 184 12.69 -6.64 21.33
CA GLY A 184 12.47 -5.95 22.61
C GLY A 184 12.55 -4.41 22.65
N PHE A 185 12.59 -3.69 21.51
CA PHE A 185 12.57 -2.23 21.50
C PHE A 185 11.56 -1.65 20.49
N THR A 186 10.73 -0.71 20.95
CA THR A 186 9.88 0.12 20.09
C THR A 186 10.72 1.23 19.49
N THR A 187 11.24 1.09 18.26
CA THR A 187 11.87 2.26 17.63
C THR A 187 10.79 3.18 17.08
N SER A 188 10.56 4.28 17.78
CA SER A 188 9.91 5.52 17.29
C SER A 188 10.64 6.18 16.09
N TRP A 189 11.28 5.42 15.20
CA TRP A 189 12.26 5.93 14.22
C TRP A 189 11.92 5.50 12.77
N SER A 190 10.76 4.87 12.60
CA SER A 190 10.18 4.62 11.29
C SER A 190 9.02 5.59 11.04
N ALA A 191 8.88 6.06 9.80
CA ALA A 191 7.86 7.02 9.44
C ALA A 191 7.58 7.09 7.94
N PHE A 192 6.47 7.70 7.59
CA PHE A 192 6.23 8.23 6.24
C PHE A 192 6.60 9.71 6.20
N GLY A 193 7.56 10.05 5.35
CA GLY A 193 7.90 11.46 5.05
C GLY A 193 6.79 12.14 4.27
N SER A 194 6.17 11.43 3.34
CA SER A 194 4.96 11.87 2.66
C SER A 194 4.16 10.71 2.09
N ILE A 195 2.85 10.89 2.02
CA ILE A 195 1.95 10.01 1.28
C ILE A 195 1.14 10.89 0.33
N THR A 196 1.31 10.70 -0.97
CA THR A 196 0.47 11.27 -2.02
C THR A 196 -0.38 10.15 -2.59
N ASN A 197 -1.68 10.19 -2.36
CA ASN A 197 -2.63 9.27 -2.96
C ASN A 197 -3.40 10.03 -4.05
N ARG A 198 -3.04 9.80 -5.30
CA ARG A 198 -3.62 10.48 -6.47
C ARG A 198 -5.08 10.10 -6.66
N ALA A 199 -5.77 10.80 -7.55
CA ALA A 199 -7.22 10.63 -7.77
C ALA A 199 -7.63 9.19 -8.12
N THR A 200 -6.79 8.47 -8.87
CA THR A 200 -6.96 7.05 -9.22
C THR A 200 -6.49 6.09 -8.12
N GLY A 201 -5.72 6.62 -7.16
CA GLY A 201 -5.10 5.85 -6.09
C GLY A 201 -6.11 5.32 -5.08
N THR A 202 -6.01 4.02 -4.79
CA THR A 202 -6.77 3.35 -3.73
C THR A 202 -5.84 2.73 -2.70
N ILE A 203 -6.06 3.01 -1.42
CA ILE A 203 -5.40 2.36 -0.29
C ILE A 203 -6.48 1.62 0.51
N SER A 204 -6.46 0.30 0.48
CA SER A 204 -7.41 -0.59 1.16
C SER A 204 -6.76 -1.27 2.35
N GLY A 205 -7.03 -0.76 3.55
CA GLY A 205 -6.40 -1.07 4.82
C GLY A 205 -5.88 0.18 5.51
N SER A 206 -5.61 0.08 6.81
CA SER A 206 -5.08 1.19 7.62
C SER A 206 -3.70 1.64 7.15
N ILE A 207 -3.45 2.94 7.27
CA ILE A 207 -2.11 3.54 7.30
C ILE A 207 -1.72 3.67 8.77
N VAL A 208 -0.73 2.90 9.20
CA VAL A 208 -0.29 2.84 10.60
C VAL A 208 1.11 3.43 10.72
N GLY A 209 1.30 4.29 11.71
CA GLY A 209 2.58 4.93 12.01
C GLY A 209 2.62 6.43 11.68
N PRO A 210 3.70 7.12 12.06
CA PRO A 210 3.85 8.56 11.88
C PRO A 210 3.83 8.99 10.40
N VAL A 211 3.07 10.02 10.05
CA VAL A 211 2.99 10.58 8.69
C VAL A 211 3.25 12.09 8.74
N ALA A 212 4.33 12.56 8.12
CA ALA A 212 4.68 13.97 8.13
C ALA A 212 3.72 14.79 7.25
N ALA A 213 3.49 14.35 6.01
CA ALA A 213 2.59 15.01 5.07
C ALA A 213 1.68 13.99 4.37
N LEU A 214 0.41 14.36 4.20
CA LEU A 214 -0.58 13.57 3.47
C LEU A 214 -1.24 14.46 2.42
N ASN A 215 -1.30 14.02 1.17
CA ASN A 215 -2.11 14.61 0.12
C ASN A 215 -2.99 13.52 -0.50
N ASN A 216 -4.26 13.51 -0.15
CA ASN A 216 -5.22 12.52 -0.65
C ASN A 216 -6.20 13.16 -1.64
N ALA A 217 -6.17 12.70 -2.88
CA ALA A 217 -7.18 12.96 -3.92
C ALA A 217 -7.99 11.70 -4.27
N GLY A 218 -7.48 10.50 -3.94
CA GLY A 218 -8.14 9.22 -4.20
C GLY A 218 -8.93 8.69 -2.99
N VAL A 219 -8.92 7.37 -2.82
CA VAL A 219 -9.61 6.67 -1.73
C VAL A 219 -8.63 6.06 -0.74
N ILE A 220 -8.82 6.35 0.54
CA ILE A 220 -8.20 5.64 1.67
C ILE A 220 -9.32 5.00 2.48
N ASP A 221 -9.33 3.68 2.58
CA ASP A 221 -10.35 2.90 3.27
C ASP A 221 -9.74 2.03 4.37
N GLY A 222 -9.99 2.38 5.62
CA GLY A 222 -9.57 1.59 6.79
C GLY A 222 -10.41 0.33 7.04
N GLY A 223 -11.49 0.11 6.27
CA GLY A 223 -12.41 -1.00 6.50
C GLY A 223 -13.07 -0.89 7.87
N SER A 224 -12.94 -1.94 8.69
CA SER A 224 -13.43 -1.95 10.08
C SER A 224 -12.48 -1.30 11.09
N GLY A 225 -11.24 -0.98 10.69
CA GLY A 225 -10.27 -0.24 11.49
C GLY A 225 -10.26 1.25 11.19
N SER A 226 -9.28 1.99 11.72
CA SER A 226 -9.03 3.37 11.30
C SER A 226 -8.46 3.40 9.88
N ALA A 227 -8.76 4.43 9.11
CA ALA A 227 -8.05 4.68 7.84
C ALA A 227 -6.61 5.13 8.10
N LEU A 228 -6.41 5.97 9.13
CA LEU A 228 -5.09 6.42 9.57
C LEU A 228 -4.95 6.32 11.08
N THR A 229 -3.82 5.79 11.53
CA THR A 229 -3.42 5.72 12.94
C THR A 229 -1.97 6.16 13.09
N SER A 230 -1.73 7.44 13.40
CA SER A 230 -0.39 8.00 13.60
C SER A 230 -0.03 8.18 15.07
N GLY A 231 -0.10 7.07 15.81
CA GLY A 231 0.14 6.99 17.24
C GLY A 231 -1.09 7.30 18.09
N ASN A 232 -1.25 6.59 19.21
CA ASN A 232 -2.23 6.94 20.23
C ASN A 232 -1.91 8.34 20.81
N ALA A 233 -2.91 9.01 21.39
CA ALA A 233 -2.69 10.25 22.13
C ALA A 233 -1.50 10.09 23.12
N GLY A 234 -0.52 10.99 23.04
CA GLY A 234 0.72 10.93 23.84
C GLY A 234 1.92 10.22 23.21
N MET A 235 1.79 9.59 22.04
CA MET A 235 2.94 9.00 21.34
C MET A 235 3.77 10.10 20.66
N ARG A 236 5.07 10.18 21.01
CA ARG A 236 6.01 11.16 20.47
C ARG A 236 6.32 10.83 19.01
N TYR A 237 6.16 11.81 18.11
CA TYR A 237 6.65 11.69 16.74
C TYR A 237 8.16 11.40 16.73
N PRO A 238 8.66 10.59 15.78
CA PRO A 238 10.09 10.48 15.51
C PRO A 238 10.68 11.89 15.36
N TYR A 239 11.83 12.17 15.94
CA TYR A 239 12.48 13.48 15.75
C TYR A 239 12.86 13.74 14.28
N THR A 240 12.84 12.70 13.45
CA THR A 240 13.15 12.73 12.02
C THR A 240 12.03 13.34 11.18
N ILE A 241 10.81 13.43 11.71
CA ILE A 241 9.69 14.05 11.02
C ILE A 241 8.85 14.91 11.96
N TYR A 242 8.31 15.99 11.42
CA TYR A 242 7.34 16.81 12.13
C TYR A 242 5.96 16.64 11.49
N PRO A 243 4.88 16.53 12.29
CA PRO A 243 3.53 16.53 11.74
C PRO A 243 3.30 17.85 10.99
N GLY A 244 3.14 17.73 9.67
CA GLY A 244 2.94 18.83 8.75
C GLY A 244 1.47 19.02 8.38
N THR A 245 1.26 19.52 7.16
CA THR A 245 -0.08 19.72 6.59
C THR A 245 -0.57 18.43 5.94
N TRP A 246 -1.81 18.05 6.26
CA TRP A 246 -2.56 16.99 5.63
C TRP A 246 -3.67 17.62 4.81
N THR A 247 -3.76 17.28 3.53
CA THR A 247 -4.80 17.75 2.61
C THR A 247 -5.63 16.56 2.15
N ASN A 248 -6.95 16.67 2.24
CA ASN A 248 -7.89 15.69 1.70
C ASN A 248 -8.85 16.38 0.72
N ASN A 249 -8.74 16.03 -0.55
CA ASN A 249 -9.69 16.35 -1.61
C ASN A 249 -10.42 15.10 -2.13
N GLY A 250 -10.01 13.90 -1.67
CA GLY A 250 -10.64 12.63 -2.00
C GLY A 250 -11.55 12.11 -0.89
N THR A 251 -11.51 10.80 -0.67
CA THR A 251 -12.25 10.12 0.41
C THR A 251 -11.30 9.44 1.38
N ILE A 252 -11.49 9.68 2.67
CA ILE A 252 -10.90 8.92 3.77
C ILE A 252 -12.05 8.32 4.58
N ARG A 253 -12.14 7.01 4.66
CA ARG A 253 -13.29 6.36 5.31
C ARG A 253 -12.95 5.15 6.15
N SER A 254 -13.79 4.88 7.12
CA SER A 254 -13.84 3.64 7.89
C SER A 254 -15.28 3.31 8.26
N SER A 255 -15.52 2.13 8.83
CA SER A 255 -16.84 1.64 9.26
C SER A 255 -16.83 1.03 10.67
N GLY A 256 -15.76 1.27 11.43
CA GLY A 256 -15.53 0.67 12.74
C GLY A 256 -16.02 1.49 13.93
N THR A 257 -15.65 1.03 15.12
CA THR A 257 -15.85 1.76 16.39
C THR A 257 -14.67 2.70 16.70
N ALA A 258 -13.48 2.42 16.16
CA ALA A 258 -12.34 3.32 16.20
C ALA A 258 -12.57 4.52 15.27
N ALA A 259 -11.93 5.66 15.55
CA ALA A 259 -12.09 6.83 14.70
C ALA A 259 -11.47 6.61 13.29
N THR A 260 -11.98 7.27 12.26
CA THR A 260 -11.42 7.16 10.89
C THR A 260 -9.97 7.64 10.85
N ILE A 261 -9.68 8.77 11.50
CA ILE A 261 -8.33 9.27 11.71
C ILE A 261 -8.06 9.34 13.21
N VAL A 262 -7.05 8.61 13.66
CA VAL A 262 -6.50 8.68 15.02
C VAL A 262 -5.07 9.19 14.96
N SER A 263 -4.76 10.24 15.70
CA SER A 263 -3.40 10.78 15.77
C SER A 263 -3.11 11.38 17.14
N SER A 264 -1.85 11.39 17.58
CA SER A 264 -1.46 12.23 18.71
C SER A 264 -1.51 13.72 18.33
N THR A 265 -0.96 14.06 17.16
CA THR A 265 -0.88 15.43 16.65
C THR A 265 -1.09 15.44 15.15
N ILE A 266 -1.97 16.32 14.69
CA ILE A 266 -2.07 16.71 13.27
C ILE A 266 -1.78 18.21 13.20
N GLY A 267 -0.73 18.59 12.47
CA GLY A 267 -0.28 19.97 12.39
C GLY A 267 -1.37 20.88 11.79
N THR A 268 -1.87 20.54 10.61
CA THR A 268 -3.07 21.16 10.01
C THR A 268 -3.72 20.15 9.08
N LEU A 269 -5.03 19.97 9.21
CA LEU A 269 -5.85 19.17 8.30
C LEU A 269 -6.74 20.11 7.47
N ILE A 270 -6.49 20.17 6.17
CA ILE A 270 -7.33 20.89 5.20
C ILE A 270 -8.21 19.86 4.49
N ASN A 271 -9.52 19.94 4.69
CA ASN A 271 -10.48 19.01 4.12
C ASN A 271 -11.37 19.70 3.09
N GLY A 272 -11.16 19.43 1.81
CA GLY A 272 -12.08 19.73 0.72
C GLY A 272 -12.90 18.51 0.25
N GLY A 273 -12.54 17.31 0.70
CA GLY A 273 -13.17 16.04 0.36
C GLY A 273 -14.05 15.46 1.49
N THR A 274 -14.13 14.13 1.55
CA THR A 274 -14.92 13.41 2.56
C THR A 274 -14.02 12.70 3.56
N ILE A 275 -14.30 12.90 4.86
CA ILE A 275 -13.74 12.11 5.97
C ILE A 275 -14.92 11.54 6.74
N VAL A 276 -15.12 10.22 6.70
CA VAL A 276 -16.33 9.61 7.29
C VAL A 276 -16.03 8.33 8.03
N ASN A 277 -16.63 8.20 9.21
CA ASN A 277 -16.80 6.93 9.88
C ASN A 277 -18.25 6.47 9.71
N ALA A 278 -18.49 5.46 8.89
CA ALA A 278 -19.82 4.89 8.71
C ALA A 278 -20.29 4.04 9.92
N GLY A 279 -19.36 3.67 10.81
CA GLY A 279 -19.65 2.98 12.05
C GLY A 279 -20.00 3.94 13.18
N THR A 280 -19.73 3.54 14.42
CA THR A 280 -20.03 4.35 15.62
C THR A 280 -18.85 5.19 16.08
N GLY A 281 -17.65 4.99 15.52
CA GLY A 281 -16.47 5.78 15.86
C GLY A 281 -16.52 7.21 15.32
N ALA A 282 -15.67 8.08 15.86
CA ALA A 282 -15.53 9.44 15.35
C ALA A 282 -14.94 9.47 13.92
N ALA A 283 -15.13 10.56 13.20
CA ALA A 283 -14.35 10.81 11.98
C ALA A 283 -12.90 11.16 12.35
N LEU A 284 -12.73 12.07 13.31
CA LEU A 284 -11.43 12.56 13.76
C LEU A 284 -11.28 12.40 15.28
N SER A 285 -10.13 11.90 15.72
CA SER A 285 -9.74 11.85 17.13
C SER A 285 -8.26 12.21 17.27
N SER A 286 -7.96 13.33 17.92
CA SER A 286 -6.57 13.75 18.15
C SER A 286 -6.39 14.56 19.44
N SER A 287 -5.18 14.53 20.02
CA SER A 287 -4.86 15.35 21.20
C SER A 287 -4.56 16.81 20.83
N SER A 288 -3.96 17.04 19.66
CA SER A 288 -3.77 18.37 19.07
C SER A 288 -4.26 18.36 17.63
N LEU A 289 -5.27 19.18 17.35
CA LEU A 289 -6.01 19.15 16.11
C LEU A 289 -6.29 20.57 15.59
N VAL A 290 -5.70 20.90 14.43
CA VAL A 290 -6.07 22.09 13.65
C VAL A 290 -6.77 21.62 12.38
N VAL A 291 -8.02 22.03 12.18
CA VAL A 291 -8.86 21.58 11.06
C VAL A 291 -9.45 22.79 10.34
N GLU A 292 -9.25 22.83 9.02
CA GLU A 292 -9.97 23.67 8.09
C GLU A 292 -10.86 22.78 7.21
N ASN A 293 -12.15 22.71 7.54
CA ASN A 293 -13.12 22.03 6.69
C ASN A 293 -13.65 23.04 5.66
N GLN A 294 -13.21 22.92 4.42
CA GLN A 294 -13.51 23.87 3.34
C GLN A 294 -14.94 23.73 2.82
N ALA A 295 -15.38 24.68 2.00
CA ALA A 295 -16.68 24.58 1.33
C ALA A 295 -16.71 23.30 0.46
N GLY A 296 -17.77 22.50 0.61
CA GLY A 296 -17.88 21.19 -0.02
C GLY A 296 -17.26 20.03 0.78
N GLY A 297 -16.38 20.33 1.74
CA GLY A 297 -15.78 19.34 2.64
C GLY A 297 -16.80 18.73 3.59
N GLN A 298 -16.68 17.41 3.82
CA GLN A 298 -17.54 16.64 4.71
C GLN A 298 -16.73 15.93 5.78
N ILE A 299 -17.14 16.08 7.04
CA ILE A 299 -16.62 15.31 8.18
C ILE A 299 -17.82 14.68 8.88
N GLY A 300 -17.89 13.35 8.98
CA GLY A 300 -19.09 12.69 9.48
C GLY A 300 -18.84 11.42 10.27
N SER A 301 -19.72 11.16 11.24
CA SER A 301 -19.81 9.88 11.93
C SER A 301 -21.22 9.31 11.79
N GLY A 302 -21.34 7.98 11.68
CA GLY A 302 -22.59 7.25 11.86
C GLY A 302 -23.00 7.11 13.34
N GLY A 303 -22.07 7.41 14.25
CA GLY A 303 -22.31 7.58 15.68
C GLY A 303 -22.68 9.02 16.04
N ALA A 304 -22.69 9.30 17.35
CA ALA A 304 -23.07 10.61 17.86
C ALA A 304 -21.99 11.68 17.69
N THR A 305 -20.71 11.31 17.67
CA THR A 305 -19.57 12.25 17.73
C THR A 305 -18.75 12.18 16.47
N ALA A 306 -18.58 13.30 15.77
CA ALA A 306 -17.78 13.41 14.55
C ALA A 306 -16.31 13.75 14.85
N ILE A 307 -16.06 14.65 15.79
CA ILE A 307 -14.72 15.16 16.09
C ILE A 307 -14.48 15.11 17.60
N VAL A 308 -13.34 14.53 17.98
CA VAL A 308 -12.83 14.52 19.35
C VAL A 308 -11.47 15.20 19.38
N GLY A 309 -11.36 16.30 20.12
CA GLY A 309 -10.10 17.01 20.38
C GLY A 309 -9.81 17.08 21.88
N THR A 310 -8.96 16.21 22.43
CA THR A 310 -8.81 16.08 23.90
C THR A 310 -7.96 17.18 24.52
N GLY A 311 -6.90 17.65 23.86
CA GLY A 311 -6.01 18.69 24.38
C GLY A 311 -6.23 20.07 23.74
N TYR A 312 -6.15 20.15 22.42
CA TYR A 312 -6.28 21.38 21.66
C TYR A 312 -7.07 21.13 20.37
N LEU A 313 -8.11 21.95 20.16
CA LEU A 313 -8.88 21.98 18.91
C LEU A 313 -8.96 23.42 18.38
N ASN A 314 -8.48 23.62 17.16
CA ASN A 314 -8.78 24.80 16.36
C ASN A 314 -9.55 24.36 15.11
N LEU A 315 -10.81 24.77 14.99
CA LEU A 315 -11.70 24.35 13.92
C LEU A 315 -12.25 25.56 13.17
N VAL A 316 -11.95 25.63 11.87
CA VAL A 316 -12.61 26.51 10.91
C VAL A 316 -13.49 25.65 10.02
N ASN A 317 -14.82 25.82 10.12
CA ASN A 317 -15.77 25.07 9.31
C ASN A 317 -16.49 25.96 8.30
N ARG A 318 -16.32 25.65 7.02
CA ARG A 318 -17.08 26.18 5.87
C ARG A 318 -17.82 25.06 5.10
N GLY A 319 -17.65 23.82 5.51
CA GLY A 319 -18.31 22.63 4.96
C GLY A 319 -19.36 22.04 5.89
N THR A 320 -19.60 20.74 5.77
CA THR A 320 -20.58 19.99 6.59
C THR A 320 -19.87 19.14 7.64
N ILE A 321 -20.36 19.20 8.88
CA ILE A 321 -19.98 18.29 9.96
C ILE A 321 -21.24 17.57 10.43
N THR A 322 -21.24 16.24 10.37
CA THR A 322 -22.37 15.39 10.79
C THR A 322 -22.01 14.62 12.06
N GLY A 323 -22.51 15.11 13.20
CA GLY A 323 -22.23 14.60 14.55
C GLY A 323 -21.70 15.70 15.48
N ASN A 324 -21.50 15.36 16.74
CA ASN A 324 -21.02 16.27 17.78
C ASN A 324 -19.52 16.58 17.60
N VAL A 325 -19.14 17.78 18.03
CA VAL A 325 -17.74 18.18 18.21
C VAL A 325 -17.49 18.27 19.71
N VAL A 326 -16.54 17.47 20.21
CA VAL A 326 -16.24 17.37 21.65
C VAL A 326 -14.80 17.81 21.90
N THR A 327 -14.62 18.68 22.89
CA THR A 327 -13.30 19.17 23.34
C THR A 327 -13.09 18.90 24.82
N GLY A 328 -11.86 18.56 25.20
CA GLY A 328 -11.46 18.27 26.59
C GLY A 328 -11.54 16.78 26.93
N ASP A 329 -11.02 16.43 28.10
CA ASP A 329 -11.25 15.14 28.73
C ASP A 329 -12.62 15.22 29.41
N GLY A 330 -13.57 14.37 28.99
CA GLY A 330 -14.89 14.28 29.62
C GLY A 330 -14.82 13.94 31.10
#